data_AF-A0A1L9TVB7-F1
#
_entry.id   AF-A0A1L9TVB7-F1
#
_cell.length_a   1.000
_cell.length_b   1.000
_cell.length_c   1.000
_cell.angle_alpha   90.00
_cell.angle_beta   90.00
_cell.angle_gamma   90.00
#
_symmetry.space_group_name_H-M   'P 1'
#
loop_
_entity.id
_entity.type
_entity.pdbx_description
1 polymer ?
#
loop_
_entity_poly.entity_id
_entity_poly.type
_entity_poly.pdbx_seq_one_letter_code
_entity_poly.pdbx_strand_id
1 'polypeptide(L)'
;MSSNHASLDAAATDRKARLAKLAALKRKQPESETEVETAEPEDDTRNELSDVTKKYLSGRNYDAETRGVKLGFDQTPTDGQITLESQAEEIAKEIAEQAKKDEDADQPIDLFKLQPKKPNWDLKRDLDEKMKVLNVRTQNAIAKLVKQRIEDAQRTAKAKGTGANGNSQGEEVGIEGDMLVEGIHVREQEE
;
A
#
# COMPACT_ATOMS: atom_id res chain seq x y z
N MET A 1 -65.27 -4.07 -23.93
CA MET A 1 -64.72 -4.49 -22.62
C MET A 1 -64.40 -6.00 -22.53
N SER A 2 -64.12 -6.71 -23.63
CA SER A 2 -63.94 -8.20 -23.61
C SER A 2 -62.47 -8.68 -23.68
N SER A 3 -61.51 -7.79 -23.97
CA SER A 3 -60.11 -8.17 -24.23
C SER A 3 -59.27 -8.47 -22.99
N ASN A 4 -59.62 -7.91 -21.82
CA ASN A 4 -58.86 -8.15 -20.58
C ASN A 4 -59.04 -9.57 -20.03
N HIS A 5 -60.22 -10.18 -20.20
CA HIS A 5 -60.48 -11.53 -19.69
C HIS A 5 -59.64 -12.59 -20.41
N ALA A 6 -59.46 -12.44 -21.74
CA ALA A 6 -58.60 -13.33 -22.52
C ALA A 6 -57.12 -13.27 -22.11
N SER A 7 -56.63 -12.11 -21.66
CA SER A 7 -55.25 -11.97 -21.16
C SER A 7 -55.04 -12.64 -19.79
N LEU A 8 -56.04 -12.57 -18.91
CA LEU A 8 -55.97 -13.22 -17.60
C LEU A 8 -56.06 -14.74 -17.71
N ASP A 9 -56.91 -15.25 -18.59
CA ASP A 9 -57.03 -16.70 -18.83
C ASP A 9 -55.73 -17.28 -19.42
N ALA A 10 -55.06 -16.56 -20.33
CA ALA A 10 -53.75 -16.96 -20.85
C ALA A 10 -52.66 -16.98 -19.76
N ALA A 11 -52.64 -16.00 -18.87
CA ALA A 11 -51.67 -15.98 -17.76
C ALA A 11 -51.89 -17.14 -16.77
N ALA A 12 -53.15 -17.54 -16.55
CA ALA A 12 -53.49 -18.64 -15.66
C ALA A 12 -53.04 -20.00 -16.22
N THR A 13 -53.18 -20.23 -17.53
CA THR A 13 -52.73 -21.48 -18.18
C THR A 13 -51.21 -21.61 -18.16
N ASP A 14 -50.48 -20.51 -18.39
CA ASP A 14 -49.01 -20.48 -18.32
C ASP A 14 -48.48 -20.81 -16.91
N ARG A 15 -49.10 -20.25 -15.86
CA ARG A 15 -48.74 -20.56 -14.47
C ARG A 15 -48.97 -22.04 -14.16
N LYS A 16 -50.10 -22.60 -14.59
CA LYS A 16 -50.44 -24.01 -14.39
C LYS A 16 -49.42 -24.93 -15.06
N ALA A 17 -49.03 -24.62 -16.29
CA ALA A 17 -48.01 -25.37 -17.03
C ALA A 17 -46.63 -25.31 -16.32
N ARG A 18 -46.26 -24.14 -15.79
CA ARG A 18 -45.00 -23.97 -15.06
C ARG A 18 -44.95 -24.79 -13.77
N LEU A 19 -46.04 -24.81 -12.99
CA LEU A 19 -46.12 -25.60 -11.76
C LEU A 19 -46.05 -27.11 -12.02
N ALA A 20 -46.71 -27.59 -13.09
CA ALA A 20 -46.65 -28.99 -13.47
C ALA A 20 -45.22 -29.45 -13.81
N LYS A 21 -44.46 -28.61 -14.52
CA LYS A 21 -43.03 -28.88 -14.83
C LYS A 21 -42.18 -29.01 -13.56
N LEU A 22 -42.39 -28.14 -12.58
CA LEU A 22 -41.65 -28.17 -11.31
C LEU A 22 -42.01 -29.39 -10.45
N ALA A 23 -43.28 -29.79 -10.43
CA ALA A 23 -43.72 -30.99 -9.73
C ALA A 23 -43.11 -32.28 -10.33
N ALA A 24 -42.98 -32.35 -11.66
CA ALA A 24 -42.35 -33.47 -12.33
C ALA A 24 -40.85 -33.59 -12.03
N LEU A 25 -40.13 -32.47 -11.86
CA LEU A 25 -38.72 -32.47 -11.45
C LEU A 25 -38.54 -32.99 -10.02
N LYS A 26 -39.39 -32.54 -9.08
CA LYS A 26 -39.28 -32.97 -7.68
C LYS A 26 -39.51 -34.47 -7.48
N ARG A 27 -40.44 -35.07 -8.23
CA ARG A 27 -40.73 -36.51 -8.11
C ARG A 27 -39.61 -37.41 -8.68
N LYS A 28 -38.64 -36.86 -9.43
CA LYS A 28 -37.61 -37.65 -10.12
C LYS A 28 -36.28 -37.73 -9.37
N GLN A 29 -36.19 -37.17 -8.16
CA GLN A 29 -35.05 -37.38 -7.26
C GLN A 29 -35.41 -38.46 -6.23
N PRO A 30 -34.80 -39.67 -6.28
CA PRO A 30 -34.86 -40.63 -5.19
C PRO A 30 -33.82 -40.28 -4.12
N GLU A 31 -34.26 -40.07 -2.87
CA GLU A 31 -33.37 -39.99 -1.71
C GLU A 31 -32.87 -41.41 -1.37
N SER A 32 -31.56 -41.57 -1.10
CA SER A 32 -30.97 -42.85 -0.73
C SER A 32 -30.69 -42.89 0.77
N GLU A 33 -31.32 -43.86 1.43
CA GLU A 33 -31.13 -44.22 2.84
C GLU A 33 -29.84 -45.05 2.99
N THR A 34 -29.05 -44.81 4.04
CA THR A 34 -27.88 -45.64 4.40
C THR A 34 -27.96 -46.07 5.85
N GLU A 35 -28.02 -47.39 6.04
CA GLU A 35 -27.91 -48.13 7.30
C GLU A 35 -26.46 -48.12 7.82
N VAL A 36 -26.29 -48.18 9.14
CA VAL A 36 -25.03 -48.07 9.87
C VAL A 36 -24.59 -49.46 10.35
N GLU A 37 -23.38 -49.91 10.01
CA GLU A 37 -22.59 -50.85 10.83
C GLU A 37 -21.06 -50.56 10.72
N THR A 38 -20.39 -50.92 11.81
CA THR A 38 -19.10 -50.46 12.37
C THR A 38 -17.82 -51.10 11.79
N ALA A 39 -16.75 -50.31 11.62
CA ALA A 39 -15.35 -50.75 11.78
C ALA A 39 -14.39 -49.54 11.84
N GLU A 40 -13.56 -49.44 12.89
CA GLU A 40 -12.47 -48.45 12.98
C GLU A 40 -11.28 -48.82 12.07
N PRO A 41 -10.55 -47.82 11.56
CA PRO A 41 -9.12 -47.77 11.86
C PRO A 41 -8.56 -46.36 12.13
N GLU A 42 -7.39 -46.37 12.77
CA GLU A 42 -6.60 -45.22 13.22
C GLU A 42 -6.10 -44.30 12.09
N ASP A 43 -5.82 -43.04 12.45
CA ASP A 43 -5.31 -41.90 11.68
C ASP A 43 -6.16 -41.27 10.55
N ASP A 44 -7.15 -41.97 9.99
CA ASP A 44 -8.23 -41.31 9.21
C ASP A 44 -9.30 -40.69 10.12
N THR A 45 -9.33 -41.09 11.40
CA THR A 45 -10.30 -40.61 12.37
C THR A 45 -10.19 -39.11 12.58
N ARG A 46 -9.03 -38.47 12.43
CA ARG A 46 -8.96 -37.01 12.68
C ARG A 46 -9.72 -36.20 11.64
N ASN A 47 -9.75 -36.67 10.39
CA ASN A 47 -10.45 -36.01 9.31
C ASN A 47 -11.95 -36.37 9.34
N GLU A 48 -12.27 -37.65 9.54
CA GLU A 48 -13.63 -38.17 9.75
C GLU A 48 -14.30 -37.54 11.00
N LEU A 49 -13.57 -37.41 12.12
CA LEU A 49 -14.04 -36.72 13.32
C LEU A 49 -14.25 -35.24 13.06
N SER A 50 -13.44 -34.59 12.22
CA SER A 50 -13.68 -33.18 11.84
C SER A 50 -14.97 -33.02 11.03
N ASP A 51 -15.31 -34.00 10.20
CA ASP A 51 -16.52 -33.97 9.37
C ASP A 51 -17.78 -34.38 10.14
N VAL A 52 -17.67 -35.37 11.03
CA VAL A 52 -18.70 -35.71 12.02
C VAL A 52 -18.94 -34.52 12.96
N THR A 53 -17.88 -33.90 13.50
CA THR A 53 -18.04 -32.74 14.39
C THR A 53 -18.60 -31.51 13.67
N LYS A 54 -18.22 -31.21 12.42
CA LYS A 54 -18.88 -30.16 11.60
C LYS A 54 -20.36 -30.45 11.36
N LYS A 55 -20.75 -31.74 11.22
CA LYS A 55 -22.14 -32.18 10.99
C LYS A 55 -23.02 -32.05 12.24
N TYR A 56 -22.49 -32.37 13.43
CA TYR A 56 -23.26 -32.41 14.68
C TYR A 56 -23.07 -31.18 15.58
N LEU A 57 -21.93 -30.49 15.51
CA LEU A 57 -21.67 -29.26 16.25
C LEU A 57 -21.93 -28.07 15.32
N SER A 58 -23.13 -27.50 15.39
CA SER A 58 -23.42 -26.26 14.67
C SER A 58 -22.57 -25.15 15.30
N GLY A 59 -21.52 -24.69 14.61
CA GLY A 59 -20.64 -23.58 14.99
C GLY A 59 -21.35 -22.23 15.01
N ARG A 60 -22.49 -22.15 15.70
CA ARG A 60 -23.29 -20.94 15.84
C ARG A 60 -22.51 -19.99 16.74
N ASN A 61 -21.87 -19.01 16.10
CA ASN A 61 -20.96 -17.99 16.64
C ASN A 61 -19.49 -18.39 16.82
N TYR A 62 -19.04 -19.58 16.43
CA TYR A 62 -17.61 -19.94 16.46
C TYR A 62 -17.16 -20.48 15.10
N ASP A 63 -16.05 -19.95 14.61
CA ASP A 63 -15.41 -20.45 13.39
C ASP A 63 -14.18 -21.29 13.75
N ALA A 64 -14.15 -22.52 13.25
CA ALA A 64 -13.12 -23.50 13.59
C ALA A 64 -11.77 -23.20 12.92
N GLU A 65 -11.78 -22.52 11.76
CA GLU A 65 -10.55 -22.17 11.02
C GLU A 65 -9.80 -21.02 11.71
N THR A 66 -10.52 -19.92 11.97
CA THR A 66 -9.99 -18.75 12.66
C THR A 66 -9.90 -18.92 14.18
N ARG A 67 -10.49 -20.00 14.73
CA ARG A 67 -10.61 -20.29 16.16
C ARG A 67 -11.17 -19.10 16.96
N GLY A 68 -12.10 -18.37 16.36
CA GLY A 68 -12.60 -17.09 16.85
C GLY A 68 -14.14 -17.01 16.89
N VAL A 69 -14.63 -15.93 17.50
CA VAL A 69 -16.06 -15.62 17.48
C VAL A 69 -16.43 -15.17 16.07
N LYS A 70 -17.42 -15.84 15.46
CA LYS A 70 -17.93 -15.51 14.12
C LYS A 70 -18.71 -14.20 14.16
N LEU A 71 -18.01 -13.08 13.94
CA LEU A 71 -18.59 -11.73 13.94
C LEU A 71 -19.07 -11.36 12.53
N GLY A 72 -20.20 -11.92 12.11
CA GLY A 72 -20.83 -11.55 10.84
C GLY A 72 -20.07 -12.01 9.60
N PHE A 73 -19.81 -11.08 8.68
CA PHE A 73 -19.13 -11.32 7.41
C PHE A 73 -17.69 -10.77 7.48
N ASP A 74 -16.70 -11.62 7.19
CA ASP A 74 -15.27 -11.23 7.21
C ASP A 74 -14.90 -10.30 6.05
N GLN A 75 -15.68 -10.33 4.98
CA GLN A 75 -15.57 -9.45 3.82
C GLN A 75 -16.87 -8.66 3.71
N THR A 76 -16.75 -7.36 3.48
CA THR A 76 -17.93 -6.56 3.17
C THR A 76 -18.50 -7.05 1.84
N PRO A 77 -19.83 -7.08 1.66
CA PRO A 77 -20.44 -7.49 0.39
C PRO A 77 -20.06 -6.58 -0.79
N THR A 78 -19.40 -5.47 -0.50
CA THR A 78 -18.93 -4.45 -1.42
C THR A 78 -17.45 -4.63 -1.78
N ASP A 79 -16.71 -5.46 -1.04
CA ASP A 79 -15.28 -5.68 -1.27
C ASP A 79 -15.06 -6.30 -2.66
N GLY A 80 -14.33 -5.57 -3.51
CA GLY A 80 -13.99 -5.98 -4.88
C GLY A 80 -14.95 -5.49 -5.97
N GLN A 81 -16.05 -4.82 -5.62
CA GLN A 81 -16.91 -4.15 -6.60
C GLN A 81 -16.62 -2.66 -6.64
N ILE A 82 -16.43 -2.11 -7.85
CA ILE A 82 -16.30 -0.65 -8.02
C ILE A 82 -17.67 -0.04 -7.77
N THR A 83 -17.88 0.54 -6.60
CA THR A 83 -19.11 1.25 -6.26
C THR A 83 -19.14 2.64 -6.88
N LEU A 84 -20.36 3.15 -7.06
CA LEU A 84 -20.57 4.54 -7.46
C LEU A 84 -19.98 5.50 -6.42
N GLU A 85 -20.00 5.13 -5.15
CA GLU A 85 -19.40 5.91 -4.04
C GLU A 85 -17.88 6.02 -4.20
N SER A 86 -17.19 4.92 -4.50
CA SER A 86 -15.74 4.92 -4.74
C SER A 86 -15.38 5.79 -5.96
N GLN A 87 -16.15 5.72 -7.04
CA GLN A 87 -15.93 6.56 -8.22
C GLN A 87 -16.17 8.04 -7.92
N ALA A 88 -17.23 8.34 -7.16
CA ALA A 88 -17.52 9.71 -6.75
C ALA A 88 -16.42 10.30 -5.85
N GLU A 89 -15.84 9.49 -4.96
CA GLU A 89 -14.72 9.91 -4.11
C GLU A 89 -13.45 10.18 -4.93
N GLU A 90 -13.15 9.34 -5.93
CA GLU A 90 -12.02 9.54 -6.84
C GLU A 90 -12.18 10.85 -7.63
N ILE A 91 -13.35 11.08 -8.24
CA ILE A 91 -13.66 12.31 -8.96
C ILE A 91 -13.56 13.53 -8.02
N ALA A 92 -14.05 13.42 -6.78
CA ALA A 92 -13.94 14.50 -5.80
C ALA A 92 -12.48 14.83 -5.45
N LYS A 93 -11.62 13.82 -5.34
CA LYS A 93 -10.17 14.01 -5.11
C LYS A 93 -9.51 14.69 -6.31
N GLU A 94 -9.79 14.24 -7.53
CA GLU A 94 -9.26 14.85 -8.75
C GLU A 94 -9.68 16.32 -8.88
N ILE A 95 -10.95 16.64 -8.63
CA ILE A 95 -11.44 18.02 -8.66
C ILE A 95 -10.75 18.86 -7.58
N ALA A 96 -10.57 18.33 -6.37
CA ALA A 96 -9.88 19.04 -5.30
C ALA A 96 -8.40 19.30 -5.63
N GLU A 97 -7.71 18.36 -6.26
CA GLU A 97 -6.33 18.56 -6.73
C GLU A 97 -6.24 19.57 -7.86
N GLN A 98 -7.18 19.54 -8.79
CA GLN A 98 -7.24 20.50 -9.89
C GLN A 98 -7.52 21.91 -9.38
N ALA A 99 -8.48 22.05 -8.45
CA ALA A 99 -8.79 23.33 -7.82
C ALA A 99 -7.56 23.94 -7.10
N LYS A 100 -6.74 23.12 -6.42
CA LYS A 100 -5.49 23.60 -5.81
C LYS A 100 -4.47 24.11 -6.84
N LYS A 101 -4.31 23.41 -7.96
CA LYS A 101 -3.40 23.83 -9.04
C LYS A 101 -3.89 25.13 -9.70
N ASP A 102 -5.19 25.27 -9.89
CA ASP A 102 -5.80 26.46 -10.46
C ASP A 102 -5.70 27.64 -9.48
N GLU A 103 -5.90 27.41 -8.16
CA GLU A 103 -5.67 28.42 -7.13
C GLU A 103 -4.23 28.95 -7.15
N ASP A 104 -3.23 28.09 -7.30
CA ASP A 104 -1.82 28.49 -7.40
C ASP A 104 -1.53 29.31 -8.68
N ALA A 105 -2.21 29.02 -9.78
CA ALA A 105 -2.06 29.72 -11.05
C ALA A 105 -2.83 31.05 -11.09
N ASP A 106 -4.02 31.09 -10.48
CA ASP A 106 -4.91 32.24 -10.40
C ASP A 106 -4.58 33.19 -9.23
N GLN A 107 -3.60 32.85 -8.37
CA GLN A 107 -3.03 33.78 -7.40
C GLN A 107 -2.65 35.08 -8.15
N PRO A 108 -3.30 36.22 -7.84
CA PRO A 108 -3.01 37.46 -8.53
C PRO A 108 -1.53 37.78 -8.34
N ILE A 109 -0.82 37.91 -9.45
CA ILE A 109 0.63 38.16 -9.46
C ILE A 109 0.91 39.37 -8.58
N ASP A 110 1.50 39.13 -7.42
CA ASP A 110 1.78 40.18 -6.45
C ASP A 110 2.88 41.10 -7.00
N LEU A 111 2.48 42.31 -7.36
CA LEU A 111 3.35 43.32 -7.97
C LEU A 111 4.52 43.70 -7.04
N PHE A 112 4.41 43.48 -5.73
CA PHE A 112 5.51 43.71 -4.79
C PHE A 112 6.57 42.61 -4.82
N LYS A 113 6.27 41.42 -5.36
CA LYS A 113 7.25 40.36 -5.64
C LYS A 113 7.98 40.60 -6.97
N LEU A 114 7.34 41.36 -7.86
CA LEU A 114 7.87 41.79 -9.16
C LEU A 114 8.73 43.08 -9.05
N GLN A 115 9.41 43.28 -7.93
CA GLN A 115 10.39 44.36 -7.78
C GLN A 115 11.43 44.35 -8.91
N PRO A 116 11.94 45.53 -9.31
CA PRO A 116 13.00 45.60 -10.31
C PRO A 116 14.21 44.80 -9.81
N LYS A 117 14.56 43.74 -10.54
CA LYS A 117 15.73 42.91 -10.24
C LYS A 117 17.01 43.71 -10.48
N LYS A 118 18.11 43.26 -9.87
CA LYS A 118 19.46 43.83 -10.11
C LYS A 118 19.78 43.77 -11.61
N PRO A 119 20.45 44.77 -12.21
CA PRO A 119 20.81 44.74 -13.63
C PRO A 119 21.59 43.49 -14.06
N ASN A 120 22.39 42.90 -13.16
CA ASN A 120 23.18 41.68 -13.40
C ASN A 120 22.42 40.36 -13.12
N TRP A 121 21.13 40.42 -12.80
CA TRP A 121 20.31 39.24 -12.48
C TRP A 121 20.33 38.21 -13.62
N ASP A 122 20.16 38.69 -14.85
CA ASP A 122 19.99 37.81 -16.00
C ASP A 122 21.32 37.16 -16.39
N LEU A 123 22.39 37.95 -16.39
CA LEU A 123 23.75 37.48 -16.57
C LEU A 123 24.13 36.41 -15.54
N LYS A 124 23.72 36.57 -14.27
CA LYS A 124 23.96 35.55 -13.24
C LYS A 124 23.21 34.25 -13.57
N ARG A 125 21.94 34.35 -13.97
CA ARG A 125 21.12 33.18 -14.33
C ARG A 125 21.72 32.42 -15.52
N ASP A 126 22.13 33.13 -16.56
CA ASP A 126 22.74 32.54 -17.76
C ASP A 126 24.12 31.93 -17.46
N LEU A 127 24.91 32.58 -16.59
CA LEU A 127 26.18 32.06 -16.12
C LEU A 127 25.98 30.79 -15.29
N ASP A 128 25.04 30.80 -14.36
CA ASP A 128 24.71 29.67 -13.50
C ASP A 128 24.33 28.45 -14.35
N GLU A 129 23.51 28.65 -15.39
CA GLU A 129 23.16 27.58 -16.34
C GLU A 129 24.36 26.98 -17.06
N LYS A 130 25.26 27.82 -17.57
CA LYS A 130 26.50 27.34 -18.22
C LYS A 130 27.42 26.63 -17.23
N MET A 131 27.43 27.06 -15.97
CA MET A 131 28.27 26.49 -14.93
C MET A 131 27.70 25.21 -14.30
N LYS A 132 26.41 24.87 -14.50
CA LYS A 132 25.76 23.66 -13.92
C LYS A 132 26.63 22.40 -14.07
N VAL A 133 27.05 22.08 -15.29
CA VAL A 133 27.81 20.85 -15.57
C VAL A 133 29.22 20.92 -14.99
N LEU A 134 29.84 22.10 -14.99
CA LEU A 134 31.17 22.30 -14.40
C LEU A 134 31.11 22.18 -12.88
N ASN A 135 30.11 22.77 -12.23
CA ASN A 135 29.90 22.70 -10.79
C ASN A 135 29.76 21.26 -10.30
N VAL A 136 29.04 20.39 -11.01
CA VAL A 136 28.96 18.96 -10.68
C VAL A 136 30.34 18.29 -10.74
N ARG A 137 31.14 18.58 -11.77
CA ARG A 137 32.50 18.04 -11.89
C ARG A 137 33.42 18.57 -10.80
N THR A 138 33.31 19.86 -10.49
CA THR A 138 34.09 20.51 -9.43
C THR A 138 33.74 19.94 -8.06
N GLN A 139 32.46 19.76 -7.75
CA GLN A 139 32.00 19.12 -6.50
C GLN A 139 32.50 17.68 -6.39
N ASN A 140 32.42 16.90 -7.48
CA ASN A 140 32.98 15.55 -7.52
C ASN A 140 34.50 15.53 -7.33
N ALA A 141 35.23 16.49 -7.89
CA ALA A 141 36.67 16.63 -7.69
C ALA A 141 37.01 17.01 -6.24
N ILE A 142 36.25 17.95 -5.64
CA ILE A 142 36.38 18.32 -4.22
C ILE A 142 36.14 17.09 -3.35
N ALA A 143 35.08 16.31 -3.59
CA ALA A 143 34.80 15.09 -2.85
C ALA A 143 35.96 14.08 -2.92
N LYS A 144 36.56 13.90 -4.11
CA LYS A 144 37.74 13.04 -4.27
C LYS A 144 38.96 13.55 -3.49
N LEU A 145 39.22 14.86 -3.52
CA LEU A 145 40.33 15.47 -2.78
C LEU A 145 40.13 15.36 -1.27
N VAL A 146 38.91 15.58 -0.78
CA VAL A 146 38.57 15.41 0.65
C VAL A 146 38.78 13.95 1.06
N LYS A 147 38.29 12.99 0.27
CA LYS A 147 38.51 11.56 0.53
C LYS A 147 40.00 11.20 0.61
N GLN A 148 40.80 11.67 -0.35
CA GLN A 148 42.25 11.44 -0.34
C GLN A 148 42.92 12.04 0.90
N ARG A 149 42.55 13.27 1.28
CA ARG A 149 43.08 13.92 2.49
C ARG A 149 42.74 13.15 3.76
N ILE A 150 41.53 12.64 3.88
CA ILE A 150 41.11 11.82 5.03
C ILE A 150 41.87 10.49 5.03
N GLU A 151 41.99 9.81 3.88
CA GLU A 151 42.77 8.57 3.78
C GLU A 151 44.25 8.76 4.15
N ASP A 152 44.87 9.86 3.70
CA ASP A 152 46.26 10.19 4.03
C ASP A 152 46.42 10.58 5.50
N ALA A 153 45.47 11.32 6.07
CA ALA A 153 45.42 11.60 7.51
C ALA A 153 45.27 10.30 8.33
N GLN A 154 44.41 9.38 7.90
CA GLN A 154 44.23 8.08 8.56
C GLN A 154 45.48 7.20 8.43
N ARG A 155 46.12 7.17 7.25
CA ARG A 155 47.37 6.43 7.03
C ARG A 155 48.52 6.96 7.87
N THR A 156 48.67 8.29 7.93
CA THR A 156 49.70 8.92 8.77
C THR A 156 49.43 8.67 10.26
N ALA A 157 48.18 8.76 10.72
CA ALA A 157 47.79 8.40 12.09
C ALA A 157 48.08 6.92 12.40
N LYS A 158 47.73 5.99 11.50
CA LYS A 158 48.06 4.55 11.63
C LYS A 158 49.56 4.29 11.66
N ALA A 159 50.33 4.91 10.76
CA ALA A 159 51.79 4.78 10.72
C ALA A 159 52.45 5.35 11.99
N LYS A 160 51.93 6.44 12.54
CA LYS A 160 52.39 7.03 13.81
C LYS A 160 51.95 6.21 15.03
N GLY A 161 50.82 5.51 14.95
CA GLY A 161 50.31 4.59 15.96
C GLY A 161 50.97 3.21 16.00
N THR A 162 51.86 2.87 15.06
CA THR A 162 52.55 1.57 15.04
C THR A 162 53.80 1.52 15.95
N GLY A 163 54.04 2.57 16.76
CA GLY A 163 55.16 2.66 17.71
C GLY A 163 54.82 2.39 19.17
N ALA A 164 53.55 2.13 19.53
CA ALA A 164 53.13 1.85 20.90
C ALA A 164 52.47 0.48 20.98
N ASN A 165 53.28 -0.51 21.38
CA ASN A 165 52.85 -1.87 21.67
C ASN A 165 51.85 -1.89 22.83
N GLY A 166 50.74 -2.64 22.71
CA GLY A 166 49.95 -3.07 23.87
C GLY A 166 48.43 -3.00 23.73
N ASN A 167 47.83 -4.06 23.18
CA ASN A 167 46.59 -4.68 23.64
C ASN A 167 45.44 -3.75 24.12
N SER A 168 44.52 -3.38 23.23
CA SER A 168 43.12 -3.23 23.62
C SER A 168 42.18 -3.37 22.42
N GLN A 169 41.15 -4.18 22.64
CA GLN A 169 39.99 -4.36 21.77
C GLN A 169 39.26 -3.04 21.55
N GLY A 170 38.78 -2.88 20.31
CA GLY A 170 37.63 -2.07 19.91
C GLY A 170 37.33 -0.81 20.72
N GLU A 171 37.83 0.33 20.25
CA GLU A 171 37.16 1.61 20.50
C GLU A 171 37.47 2.59 19.36
N GLU A 172 36.39 3.16 18.83
CA GLU A 172 36.30 4.46 18.16
C GLU A 172 37.13 4.72 16.89
N VAL A 173 36.53 4.35 15.76
CA VAL A 173 36.62 5.14 14.51
C VAL A 173 35.53 6.23 14.51
N GLY A 174 35.28 6.85 15.67
CA GLY A 174 34.08 7.68 15.94
C GLY A 174 34.30 9.20 15.94
N ILE A 175 35.51 9.71 15.69
CA ILE A 175 35.85 11.11 16.03
C ILE A 175 35.65 12.10 14.87
N GLU A 176 35.48 11.66 13.62
CA GLU A 176 35.37 12.59 12.47
C GLU A 176 33.92 12.94 12.07
N GLY A 177 32.91 12.24 12.61
CA GLY A 177 31.50 12.53 12.32
C GLY A 177 30.98 13.77 13.04
N ASP A 178 31.28 13.88 14.34
CA ASP A 178 30.76 14.96 15.19
C ASP A 178 31.32 16.33 14.79
N MET A 179 32.61 16.43 14.47
CA MET A 179 33.23 17.70 14.05
C MET A 179 32.72 18.19 12.69
N LEU A 180 32.36 17.28 11.78
CA LEU A 180 31.81 17.64 10.47
C LEU A 180 30.35 18.10 10.59
N VAL A 181 29.58 17.43 11.46
CA VAL A 181 28.20 17.81 11.79
C VAL A 181 28.17 19.16 12.49
N GLU A 182 29.07 19.41 13.43
CA GLU A 182 29.19 20.70 14.13
C GLU A 182 29.59 21.83 13.16
N GLY A 183 30.50 21.55 12.21
CA GLY A 183 30.87 22.50 11.15
C GLY A 183 29.78 22.76 10.10
N ILE A 184 28.76 21.90 9.99
CA ILE A 184 27.58 22.14 9.15
C ILE A 184 26.56 23.00 9.91
N HIS A 185 26.30 22.70 11.18
CA HIS A 185 25.37 23.46 12.02
C HIS A 185 25.80 24.93 12.22
N VAL A 186 27.11 25.20 12.32
CA VAL A 186 27.63 26.57 12.41
C VAL A 186 27.36 27.36 11.13
N ARG A 187 27.43 26.71 9.95
CA ARG A 187 27.22 27.37 8.66
C ARG A 187 25.74 27.70 8.42
N GLU A 188 24.83 26.89 8.96
CA GLU A 188 23.38 27.17 8.94
C GLU A 188 22.96 28.32 9.86
N GLN A 189 23.74 28.66 10.90
CA GLN A 189 23.45 29.79 11.78
C GLN A 189 23.94 31.14 11.24
N GLU A 190 24.86 31.13 10.27
CA GLU A 190 25.45 32.34 9.68
C GLU A 190 24.75 32.81 8.39
N GLU A 191 23.83 32.02 7.83
CA GLU A 191 22.93 32.39 6.71
C GLU A 191 21.55 32.85 7.22
#